data_AF-A0A0B6Y304-F1
#
_entry.id   AF-A0A0B6Y304-F1
#
_cell.length_a   1.000
_cell.length_b   1.000
_cell.length_c   1.000
_cell.angle_alpha   90.00
_cell.angle_beta   90.00
_cell.angle_gamma   90.00
#
_symmetry.space_group_name_H-M   'P 1'
#
loop_
_entity.id
_entity.type
_entity.pdbx_description
1 polymer ?
#
loop_
_entity_poly.entity_id
_entity_poly.type
_entity_poly.pdbx_seq_one_letter_code
_entity_poly.pdbx_strand_id
1 'polypeptide(L)'
;TLHRPSIQAHKARVLPDIKTLRMHYSNCKAYNADFDGDEMNAHFPQCELSRAEASVLACTENQYLVPKDGTPLAGLIQDHMVAGVALTIRGRF
;
A
#
# COMPACT_ATOMS: atom_id res chain seq x y z
N THR A 1 12.53 -11.32 1.18
CA THR A 1 11.31 -10.89 0.46
C THR A 1 10.80 -12.07 -0.34
N LEU A 2 9.77 -12.76 0.15
CA LEU A 2 9.34 -14.05 -0.43
C LEU A 2 8.66 -13.88 -1.81
N HIS A 3 8.11 -12.69 -2.10
CA HIS A 3 7.45 -12.40 -3.38
C HIS A 3 7.77 -10.99 -3.90
N ARG A 4 7.73 -10.82 -5.23
CA ARG A 4 7.97 -9.54 -5.94
C ARG A 4 7.13 -8.35 -5.43
N PRO A 5 5.87 -8.51 -5.00
CA PRO A 5 5.08 -7.41 -4.44
C PRO A 5 5.55 -6.92 -3.07
N SER A 6 6.46 -7.62 -2.40
CA SER A 6 6.98 -7.22 -1.08
C SER A 6 7.99 -6.07 -1.14
N ILE A 7 8.32 -5.58 -2.34
CA ILE A 7 9.05 -4.32 -2.55
C ILE A 7 8.30 -3.50 -3.59
N GLN A 8 7.88 -2.29 -3.22
CA GLN A 8 7.14 -1.39 -4.11
C GLN A 8 7.57 0.05 -3.86
N ALA A 9 7.41 0.88 -4.87
CA ALA A 9 7.68 2.30 -4.81
C ALA A 9 6.45 3.06 -4.34
N HIS A 10 6.64 3.90 -3.32
CA HIS A 10 5.64 4.81 -2.78
C HIS A 10 6.03 6.25 -3.06
N LYS A 11 5.03 7.11 -3.26
CA LYS A 11 5.26 8.55 -3.32
C LYS A 11 5.47 9.10 -1.91
N ALA A 12 6.63 9.72 -1.69
CA ALA A 12 6.95 10.31 -0.39
C ALA A 12 6.00 11.48 -0.07
N ARG A 13 5.42 11.44 1.13
CA ARG A 13 4.67 12.55 1.74
C ARG A 13 5.25 12.81 3.11
N VAL A 14 5.83 13.99 3.31
CA VAL A 14 6.38 14.39 4.60
C VAL A 14 5.23 14.77 5.53
N LEU A 15 5.19 14.14 6.70
CA LEU A 15 4.23 14.44 7.75
C LEU A 15 5.00 15.03 8.94
N PRO A 16 4.69 16.27 9.38
CA PRO A 16 5.33 16.85 10.54
C PRO A 16 4.94 16.08 11.82
N ASP A 17 5.81 16.10 12.82
CA ASP A 17 5.58 15.58 14.18
C ASP A 17 5.32 14.06 14.32
N ILE A 18 5.68 13.26 13.31
CA ILE A 18 5.59 11.79 13.34
C ILE A 18 6.99 11.18 13.41
N LYS A 19 7.16 10.15 14.25
CA LYS A 19 8.43 9.42 14.45
C LYS A 19 8.48 8.05 13.78
N THR A 20 7.36 7.60 13.20
CA THR A 20 7.21 6.29 12.58
C THR A 20 6.85 6.42 11.10
N LEU A 21 7.18 5.39 10.31
CA LEU A 21 6.73 5.31 8.93
C LEU A 21 5.22 5.09 8.90
N ARG A 22 4.50 5.89 8.11
CA ARG A 22 3.04 5.78 7.96
C ARG A 22 2.69 5.29 6.57
N MET A 23 1.90 4.22 6.50
CA MET A 23 1.41 3.63 5.26
C MET A 23 -0.12 3.47 5.30
N HIS A 24 -0.75 3.42 4.13
CA HIS A 24 -2.19 3.18 3.99
C HIS A 24 -2.55 1.70 4.14
N TYR A 25 -3.69 1.40 4.79
CA TYR A 25 -4.14 0.02 5.07
C TYR A 25 -4.28 -0.87 3.85
N SER A 26 -4.60 -0.30 2.68
CA SER A 26 -4.73 -1.06 1.43
C SER A 26 -3.47 -1.81 1.03
N ASN A 27 -2.30 -1.34 1.48
CA ASN A 27 -1.01 -1.90 1.08
C ASN A 27 -0.54 -3.00 2.03
N CYS A 28 -1.13 -3.09 3.23
CA CYS A 28 -0.72 -4.03 4.29
C CYS A 28 -0.73 -5.48 3.82
N LYS A 29 -1.75 -5.87 3.05
CA LYS A 29 -1.84 -7.23 2.49
C LYS A 29 -0.70 -7.56 1.53
N ALA A 30 -0.17 -6.58 0.80
CA ALA A 30 0.94 -6.80 -0.13
C ALA A 30 2.29 -6.99 0.60
N TYR A 31 2.44 -6.35 1.77
CA TYR A 31 3.61 -6.51 2.64
C TYR A 31 3.45 -7.60 3.69
N ASN A 32 2.23 -8.14 3.85
CA ASN A 32 1.85 -9.01 4.96
C ASN A 32 2.16 -8.37 6.32
N ALA A 33 1.83 -7.08 6.44
CA ALA A 33 2.04 -6.27 7.65
C ALA A 33 0.74 -6.12 8.45
N ASP A 34 0.80 -6.13 9.77
CA ASP A 34 -0.37 -6.04 10.67
C ASP A 34 -0.27 -4.91 11.72
N PHE A 35 0.78 -4.08 11.65
CA PHE A 35 1.02 -2.90 12.52
C PHE A 35 1.14 -3.22 14.01
N ASP A 36 1.64 -4.40 14.37
CA ASP A 36 1.88 -4.78 15.78
C ASP A 36 3.30 -4.42 16.29
N GLY A 37 4.14 -3.86 15.43
CA GLY A 37 5.56 -3.59 15.70
C GLY A 37 6.49 -3.80 14.50
N ASP A 38 5.94 -4.19 13.35
CA ASP A 38 6.68 -4.37 12.10
C ASP A 38 7.63 -3.21 11.73
N GLU A 39 8.86 -3.57 11.38
CA GLU A 39 9.85 -2.65 10.82
C GLU A 39 9.90 -2.77 9.29
N MET A 40 9.93 -1.63 8.61
CA MET A 40 10.03 -1.56 7.15
C MET A 40 11.23 -0.74 6.71
N ASN A 41 11.96 -1.25 5.71
CA ASN A 41 13.07 -0.53 5.10
C ASN A 41 12.57 0.50 4.08
N ALA A 42 13.12 1.71 4.13
CA ALA A 42 12.91 2.74 3.12
C ALA A 42 14.19 2.92 2.29
N HIS A 43 14.11 2.64 0.99
CA HIS A 43 15.20 2.84 0.05
C HIS A 43 14.93 4.09 -0.79
N PHE A 44 15.92 5.00 -0.87
CA PHE A 44 15.79 6.26 -1.62
C PHE A 44 16.68 6.25 -2.88
N PRO A 45 16.11 6.07 -4.09
CA PRO A 45 16.86 6.05 -5.34
C PRO A 45 17.56 7.39 -5.60
N GLN A 46 18.86 7.34 -5.95
CA GLN A 46 19.68 8.55 -6.20
C GLN A 46 19.75 8.95 -7.69
N CYS A 47 19.42 8.04 -8.60
CA CYS A 47 19.55 8.26 -10.05
C CYS A 47 18.18 8.48 -10.70
N GLU A 48 18.12 9.34 -11.72
CA GLU A 48 16.88 9.58 -12.48
C GLU A 48 16.33 8.31 -13.15
N LEU A 49 17.21 7.43 -13.64
CA LEU A 49 16.80 6.16 -14.23
C LEU A 49 16.08 5.27 -13.20
N SER A 50 16.67 5.14 -12.00
CA SER A 50 16.08 4.37 -10.90
C SER A 50 14.80 5.02 -10.38
N ARG A 51 14.69 6.35 -10.39
CA ARG A 51 13.45 7.07 -10.07
C ARG A 51 12.36 6.75 -11.10
N ALA A 52 12.69 6.73 -12.38
CA ALA A 52 11.75 6.39 -13.46
C ALA A 52 11.26 4.95 -13.31
N GLU A 53 12.16 3.98 -13.12
CA GLU A 53 11.80 2.58 -12.88
C GLU A 53 10.94 2.40 -11.63
N ALA A 54 11.25 3.10 -10.54
CA ALA A 54 10.44 3.07 -9.34
C ALA A 54 9.02 3.60 -9.61
N SER A 55 8.90 4.73 -10.30
CA SER A 55 7.61 5.37 -10.58
C SER A 55 6.75 4.64 -11.62
N VAL A 56 7.37 3.94 -12.59
CA VAL A 56 6.66 3.32 -13.71
C VAL A 56 6.53 1.81 -13.56
N LEU A 57 7.53 1.11 -13.03
CA LEU A 57 7.53 -0.35 -12.97
C LEU A 57 7.21 -0.86 -11.56
N ALA A 58 7.85 -0.29 -10.54
CA ALA A 58 7.70 -0.75 -9.16
C ALA A 58 6.61 -0.02 -8.38
N CYS A 59 5.89 0.92 -8.99
CA CYS A 59 4.81 1.67 -8.34
C CYS A 59 3.71 0.73 -7.83
N THR A 60 3.18 1.02 -6.64
CA THR A 60 2.09 0.24 -6.01
C THR A 60 0.86 0.09 -6.92
N GLU A 61 0.55 1.09 -7.73
CA GLU A 61 -0.56 1.05 -8.69
C GLU A 61 -0.41 -0.09 -9.71
N ASN A 62 0.84 -0.38 -10.12
CA ASN A 62 1.17 -1.45 -11.06
C ASN A 62 1.33 -2.82 -10.40
N GLN A 63 1.20 -2.89 -9.07
CA GLN A 63 1.27 -4.12 -8.27
C GLN A 63 -0.11 -4.51 -7.69
N TYR A 64 -1.19 -4.06 -8.32
CA TYR A 64 -2.55 -4.32 -7.85
C TYR A 64 -2.94 -5.82 -7.87
N LEU A 65 -2.45 -6.58 -8.85
CA LEU A 65 -2.78 -8.00 -9.03
C LEU A 65 -1.63 -8.90 -8.59
N VAL A 66 -1.94 -10.04 -7.93
CA VAL A 66 -0.94 -11.07 -7.65
C VAL A 66 -0.49 -11.71 -8.97
N PRO A 67 0.83 -11.83 -9.25
CA PRO A 67 1.31 -12.49 -10.47
C PRO A 67 0.93 -13.97 -10.60
N LYS A 68 0.65 -14.62 -9.46
CA LYS A 68 0.33 -16.04 -9.37
C LYS A 68 -1.04 -16.37 -9.96
N ASP A 69 -2.09 -15.71 -9.45
CA ASP A 69 -3.48 -16.07 -9.72
C ASP A 69 -4.32 -14.87 -10.23
N GLY A 70 -3.71 -13.69 -10.44
CA GLY A 70 -4.40 -12.49 -10.92
C GLY A 70 -5.41 -11.90 -9.94
N THR A 71 -5.38 -12.32 -8.67
CA THR A 71 -6.29 -11.82 -7.63
C THR A 71 -5.87 -10.43 -7.15
N PRO A 72 -6.82 -9.57 -6.74
CA PRO A 72 -6.49 -8.23 -6.24
C PRO A 72 -5.81 -8.31 -4.85
N LEU A 73 -4.68 -7.62 -4.73
CA LEU A 73 -3.93 -7.46 -3.48
C LEU A 73 -4.39 -6.27 -2.67
N ALA A 74 -4.59 -5.12 -3.30
CA ALA A 74 -4.97 -3.91 -2.60
C ALA A 74 -6.49 -3.85 -2.39
N GLY A 75 -6.91 -3.51 -1.18
CA GLY A 75 -8.32 -3.38 -0.84
C GLY A 75 -8.53 -2.69 0.49
N LEU A 76 -9.68 -2.05 0.65
CA LEU A 76 -10.08 -1.49 1.94
C LEU A 76 -10.50 -2.61 2.88
N ILE A 77 -10.21 -2.44 4.17
CA ILE A 77 -10.48 -3.44 5.21
C ILE A 77 -11.17 -2.82 6.42
N GLN A 78 -11.76 -3.69 7.25
CA GLN A 78 -12.33 -3.37 8.57
C GLN A 78 -13.37 -2.23 8.51
N ASP A 79 -13.08 -1.09 9.12
CA ASP A 79 -14.01 0.03 9.28
C ASP A 79 -14.53 0.57 7.96
N HIS A 80 -13.72 0.53 6.90
CA HIS A 80 -14.15 0.96 5.57
C HIS A 80 -15.30 0.09 5.02
N MET A 81 -15.28 -1.22 5.31
CA MET A 81 -16.34 -2.15 4.91
C MET A 81 -17.62 -1.87 5.69
N VAL A 82 -17.50 -1.68 7.00
CA VAL A 82 -18.63 -1.37 7.89
C VAL A 82 -19.26 -0.02 7.52
N ALA A 83 -18.43 1.01 7.34
CA ALA A 83 -18.86 2.33 6.91
C ALA A 83 -19.49 2.31 5.52
N GLY A 84 -18.93 1.53 4.59
CA GLY A 84 -19.50 1.34 3.25
C GLY A 84 -20.94 0.84 3.31
N VAL A 85 -21.21 -0.20 4.09
CA VAL A 85 -22.58 -0.71 4.30
C VAL A 85 -23.46 0.33 4.98
N ALA A 86 -22.97 0.98 6.03
CA ALA A 86 -23.73 1.97 6.78
C ALA A 86 -24.14 3.18 5.91
N LEU A 87 -23.25 3.63 5.02
CA LEU A 87 -23.47 4.76 4.11
C LEU A 87 -24.38 4.40 2.92
N THR A 88 -24.27 3.18 2.40
CA THR A 88 -24.99 2.76 1.17
C THR A 88 -26.32 2.07 1.43
N ILE A 89 -26.73 1.95 2.70
CA ILE A 89 -28.03 1.39 3.05
C ILE A 89 -29.17 2.26 2.50
N ARG A 90 -30.11 1.61 1.82
CA ARG A 90 -31.26 2.29 1.22
C ARG A 90 -32.10 2.98 2.30
N GLY A 91 -32.45 4.25 2.07
CA GLY A 91 -33.31 5.02 2.97
C GLY A 91 -32.57 5.79 4.07
N ARG A 92 -31.24 5.87 4.01
CA ARG A 92 -30.43 6.75 4.85
C ARG A 92 -30.24 8.09 4.13
N PHE A 93 -30.89 9.14 4.64
CA PHE A 93 -30.76 10.54 4.21
C PHE A 93 -30.40 11.40 5.41
#